data_AF-A0A934SFD5-F1
#
_entry.id   AF-A0A934SFD5-F1
#
_cell.length_a   1.000
_cell.length_b   1.000
_cell.length_c   1.000
_cell.angle_alpha   90.00
_cell.angle_beta   90.00
_cell.angle_gamma   90.00
#
_symmetry.space_group_name_H-M   'P 1'
#
loop_
_entity.id
_entity.type
_entity.pdbx_description
1 polymer ?
#
loop_
_entity_poly.entity_id
_entity_poly.type
_entity_poly.pdbx_seq_one_letter_code
_entity_poly.pdbx_strand_id
1 'polypeptide(L)' 'MSGGLDWPGLMRAGLNGLRLTPDQFWALTPAELALMLGIEPGLPAMTRGRLAELSALYPDRAAVGGE' A
#
# COMPACT_ATOMS: atom_id res chain seq x y z
N MET A 1 13.50 -7.00 11.79
CA MET A 1 12.63 -8.14 11.41
C MET A 1 11.74 -7.61 10.30
N SER A 2 12.09 -7.83 9.03
CA SER A 2 11.30 -7.30 7.92
C SER A 2 10.06 -8.19 7.78
N GLY A 3 9.03 -7.88 8.56
CA GLY A 3 7.74 -8.58 8.51
C GLY A 3 7.11 -8.35 7.16
N GLY A 4 7.08 -9.40 6.32
CA GLY A 4 6.27 -9.38 5.11
C GLY A 4 4.79 -9.20 5.43
N LEU A 5 4.01 -8.82 4.43
CA LEU A 5 2.56 -8.76 4.55
C LEU A 5 2.02 -10.17 4.87
N ASP A 6 1.17 -10.30 5.89
CA ASP A 6 0.47 -11.55 6.21
C ASP A 6 -0.59 -11.85 5.15
N TRP A 7 -0.14 -12.44 4.05
CA TRP A 7 -0.97 -12.74 2.89
C TRP A 7 -2.07 -13.78 3.18
N PRO A 8 -1.77 -14.88 3.89
CA PRO A 8 -2.80 -15.80 4.35
C PRO A 8 -3.85 -15.13 5.24
N GLY A 9 -3.45 -14.24 6.14
CA GLY A 9 -4.34 -13.42 6.97
C GLY A 9 -5.27 -12.57 6.14
N LEU A 10 -4.72 -11.83 5.17
CA LEU A 10 -5.50 -10.95 4.31
C LEU A 10 -6.51 -11.73 3.44
N MET A 11 -6.09 -12.85 2.85
CA MET A 11 -6.99 -13.68 2.03
C MET A 11 -8.13 -14.28 2.87
N ARG A 12 -7.87 -14.69 4.12
CA ARG A 12 -8.93 -15.15 5.03
C ARG A 12 -9.89 -14.01 5.38
N ALA A 13 -9.38 -12.83 5.68
CA ALA A 13 -10.20 -11.68 6.02
C ALA A 13 -11.10 -11.23 4.85
N GLY A 14 -10.56 -11.15 3.64
CA GLY A 14 -11.31 -10.75 2.44
C GLY A 14 -12.27 -11.81 1.91
N LEU A 15 -11.76 -13.01 1.61
CA LEU A 15 -12.56 -14.05 0.92
C LEU A 15 -13.49 -14.81 1.86
N ASN A 16 -13.12 -14.97 3.14
CA ASN A 16 -13.96 -15.68 4.12
C ASN A 16 -14.68 -14.74 5.07
N GLY A 17 -13.99 -13.72 5.60
CA GLY A 17 -14.56 -12.75 6.54
C GLY A 17 -15.61 -11.84 5.89
N LEU A 18 -15.20 -11.12 4.85
CA LEU A 18 -16.09 -10.23 4.07
C LEU A 18 -16.91 -10.96 3.00
N ARG A 19 -16.63 -12.25 2.76
CA ARG A 19 -17.24 -13.09 1.70
C ARG A 19 -17.20 -12.47 0.31
N LEU A 20 -16.13 -11.74 0.01
CA LEU A 20 -15.90 -11.20 -1.33
C LEU A 20 -15.64 -12.33 -2.31
N THR A 21 -16.16 -12.21 -3.53
CA THR A 21 -15.68 -13.09 -4.61
C THR A 21 -14.22 -12.76 -4.93
N PRO A 22 -13.44 -13.70 -5.49
CA PRO A 22 -12.05 -13.42 -5.86
C PRO A 22 -11.92 -12.19 -6.77
N ASP A 23 -12.83 -12.02 -7.71
CA ASP A 23 -12.85 -10.88 -8.63
C ASP A 23 -13.04 -9.55 -7.89
N GLN A 24 -14.02 -9.48 -6.98
CA GLN A 24 -14.25 -8.31 -6.15
C GLN A 24 -13.05 -7.99 -5.27
N PHE A 25 -12.44 -9.00 -4.66
CA PHE A 25 -11.28 -8.82 -3.80
C PHE A 25 -10.09 -8.20 -4.54
N TRP A 26 -9.82 -8.64 -5.78
CA TRP A 26 -8.72 -8.11 -6.59
C TRP A 26 -9.03 -6.78 -7.28
N ALA A 27 -10.31 -6.44 -7.44
CA ALA A 27 -10.73 -5.14 -7.96
C ALA A 27 -10.60 -4.02 -6.91
N LEU A 28 -10.61 -4.36 -5.61
CA LEU A 28 -10.49 -3.38 -4.54
C LEU A 28 -9.08 -2.81 -4.42
N THR A 29 -9.00 -1.51 -4.15
CA THR A 29 -7.76 -0.89 -3.70
C THR A 29 -7.46 -1.32 -2.25
N PRO A 30 -6.18 -1.31 -1.82
CA PRO A 30 -5.82 -1.61 -0.43
C PRO A 30 -6.51 -0.70 0.60
N ALA A 31 -6.80 0.56 0.23
CA ALA A 31 -7.50 1.51 1.09
C ALA A 31 -8.98 1.14 1.28
N GLU A 32 -9.67 0.75 0.21
CA GLU A 32 -11.06 0.29 0.29
C GLU A 32 -11.16 -1.01 1.08
N LEU A 33 -10.22 -1.94 0.87
CA LEU A 33 -10.16 -3.17 1.65
C LEU A 33 -9.94 -2.89 3.14
N ALA A 34 -9.01 -1.99 3.49
CA ALA A 34 -8.76 -1.58 4.88
C ALA A 34 -10.02 -0.98 5.52
N LEU A 35 -10.71 -0.09 4.80
CA LEU A 35 -11.96 0.50 5.24
C LEU A 35 -13.04 -0.56 5.52
N MET A 36 -13.22 -1.52 4.61
CA MET A 36 -14.20 -2.62 4.80
C MET A 36 -13.83 -3.56 5.95
N LEU A 37 -12.54 -3.71 6.24
CA LEU A 37 -12.04 -4.48 7.37
C LEU A 37 -12.14 -3.72 8.71
N GLY A 38 -12.63 -2.47 8.71
CA GLY A 38 -12.68 -1.62 9.90
C GLY A 38 -11.29 -1.19 10.37
N ILE A 39 -10.29 -1.26 9.50
CA ILE A 39 -8.95 -0.74 9.74
C ILE A 39 -9.00 0.74 9.38
N GLU A 40 -9.01 1.60 10.40
CA GLU A 40 -8.91 3.04 10.19
C GLU A 40 -7.63 3.33 9.39
N PRO A 41 -7.70 4.14 8.31
CA PRO A 41 -6.54 4.44 7.49
C PRO A 41 -5.46 5.09 8.37
N GLY A 42 -4.44 4.29 8.67
CA GLY A 42 -3.25 4.72 9.38
C GLY A 42 -2.36 5.52 8.43
N LEU A 43 -2.05 6.73 8.87
CA LEU A 43 -1.28 7.80 8.19
C LEU A 43 -2.02 8.55 7.07
N PRO A 44 -1.93 9.89 7.07
CA PRO A 44 -2.55 10.72 6.05
C PRO A 44 -2.03 10.35 4.66
N ALA A 45 -2.91 10.51 3.66
CA ALA A 45 -2.54 10.34 2.26
C ALA A 45 -1.26 11.12 1.93
N MET A 46 -0.41 10.54 1.09
CA MET A 46 0.86 11.14 0.70
C MET A 46 0.62 12.55 0.15
N THR A 47 1.17 13.57 0.81
CA THR A 47 1.03 14.94 0.34
C THR A 47 1.94 15.21 -0.84
N ARG A 48 1.60 16.22 -1.65
CA ARG A 48 2.49 16.67 -2.74
C ARG A 48 3.87 17.09 -2.21
N GLY A 49 3.93 17.69 -1.01
CA GLY A 49 5.19 18.04 -0.35
C GLY A 49 6.03 16.80 -0.02
N ARG A 50 5.40 15.77 0.55
CA ARG A 50 6.10 14.52 0.88
C ARG A 50 6.59 13.77 -0.36
N LEU A 51 5.83 13.80 -1.45
CA LEU A 51 6.27 13.25 -2.72
C LEU A 51 7.50 14.00 -3.27
N ALA A 52 7.51 15.34 -3.18
CA ALA A 52 8.66 16.14 -3.61
C ALA A 52 9.92 15.84 -2.78
N GLU A 53 9.77 15.68 -1.46
CA GLU A 53 10.86 15.25 -0.57
C GLU A 53 11.43 13.88 -0.97
N LEU A 54 10.57 12.90 -1.24
CA LEU A 54 11.00 11.57 -1.68
C LEU A 54 11.71 11.60 -3.03
N SER A 55 11.22 12.40 -3.98
CA SER A 55 11.84 12.55 -5.30
C SER A 55 13.24 13.15 -5.22
N ALA A 56 13.47 14.07 -4.27
CA ALA A 56 14.79 14.63 -4.01
C ALA A 56 15.74 13.63 -3.32
N LEU A 57 15.21 12.82 -2.40
CA LEU A 57 15.99 11.80 -1.67
C LEU A 57 16.37 10.60 -2.56
N TYR A 58 15.51 10.25 -3.52
CA TYR A 58 15.68 9.10 -4.42
C TYR A 58 15.56 9.53 -5.89
N PRO A 59 16.56 10.26 -6.42
CA PRO A 59 16.53 10.70 -7.81
C PRO A 59 16.68 9.51 -8.76
N ASP A 60 15.86 9.48 -9.83
CA ASP A 60 15.85 8.38 -10.82
C ASP A 60 17.19 8.21 -11.57
N ARG A 61 18.00 9.28 -11.62
CA ARG A 61 19.36 9.23 -12.14
C ARG A 61 20.33 9.39 -10.98
N ALA A 62 21.18 8.37 -10.79
CA ALA A 62 22.41 8.57 -10.04
C ALA A 62 23.13 9.78 -10.63
N ALA A 63 23.59 10.71 -9.78
CA ALA A 63 24.43 11.81 -10.22
C ALA A 63 25.54 11.22 -11.08
N VAL A 64 25.55 11.53 -12.37
CA VAL A 64 26.65 11.15 -13.25
C VAL A 64 27.86 11.86 -12.64
N GLY A 65 28.70 11.08 -11.95
CA GLY A 65 29.97 11.55 -11.45
C GLY A 65 30.71 12.17 -12.63
N GLY A 66 31.11 13.43 -12.45
CA GLY A 66 31.79 14.19 -13.47
C GLY A 66 33.07 13.52 -13.93
N GLU A 67 33.35 13.70 -15.21
CA GLU A 67 34.65 14.17 -15.68
C GLU A 67 34.45 15.58 -16.25
#